data_AF-X1JSI9-F1
#
_entry.id   AF-X1JSI9-F1
#
_cell.length_a   1.000
_cell.length_b   1.000
_cell.length_c   1.000
_cell.angle_alpha   90.00
_cell.angle_beta   90.00
_cell.angle_gamma   90.00
#
_symmetry.space_group_name_H-M   'P 1'
#
loop_
_entity.id
_entity.type
_entity.pdbx_description
1 polymer ?
#
loop_
_entity_poly.entity_id
_entity_poly.type
_entity_poly.pdbx_seq_one_letter_code
_entity_poly.pdbx_strand_id
1 'polypeptide(L)'
;DSVAKSFLGTPGSDYFNKLCPGYFLIGSCENGHRFSKEIYCGREWCPTCGAKWSEAHQRKFSRWLPKVQQMRQLGYFVIEWPLASRFPLRSRAALEDAGKMVKQVLSGEWEISLRRQRGERISRQRDEDIRAWWFPAGLRRWHFFGDLVKELGEGMKSLAWVDKASESSPGGQGDRYNPHVNVLVPYGFITRGKFRRIKRALRAALQEPDLIVHYGYTREPARMVHALKYVTRATFLDGMWAPDVAASIYNFHNSQVWGRWDGEPAWSLDDLEGKPELADLPDSLAVESLESGICPRCGKPIDWAGPFPIKNLEGMEKQDLGAGYCELEQVRAPPGMKAVMMLRAAGYHGPVEIQTEIREDRGERRWKAGSGSAPSAAGQDRHGELPPRLATYQGP
;
A
#
# COMPACT_ATOMS: atom_id res chain seq x y z
N ASP A 1 -22.50 10.88 -36.24
CA ASP A 1 -21.23 11.61 -36.47
C ASP A 1 -20.90 12.57 -35.35
N SER A 2 -19.63 12.55 -34.94
CA SER A 2 -18.96 13.42 -33.97
C SER A 2 -19.41 13.23 -32.50
N VAL A 3 -18.59 12.88 -31.51
CA VAL A 3 -17.13 13.00 -31.33
C VAL A 3 -16.65 11.79 -30.50
N ALA A 4 -16.39 10.67 -31.18
CA ALA A 4 -15.47 9.64 -30.71
C ALA A 4 -14.06 10.06 -31.17
N LYS A 5 -13.49 11.09 -30.55
CA LYS A 5 -12.09 11.44 -30.77
C LYS A 5 -11.22 10.52 -29.92
N SER A 6 -10.77 9.44 -30.56
CA SER A 6 -9.43 8.87 -30.43
C SER A 6 -8.73 9.12 -29.08
N PHE A 7 -8.99 8.26 -28.10
CA PHE A 7 -8.11 8.01 -26.95
C PHE A 7 -6.97 7.03 -27.29
N LEU A 8 -6.74 6.78 -28.58
CA LEU A 8 -5.46 6.27 -29.04
C LEU A 8 -4.49 7.46 -29.01
N GLY A 9 -3.70 7.52 -27.94
CA GLY A 9 -2.60 8.45 -27.83
C GLY A 9 -1.75 8.42 -29.09
N THR A 10 -1.29 9.58 -29.51
CA THR A 10 -0.29 9.72 -30.58
C THR A 10 0.87 8.75 -30.36
N PRO A 11 1.39 8.09 -31.41
CA PRO A 11 2.60 7.29 -31.33
C PRO A 11 3.76 8.26 -31.04
N GLY A 12 4.11 8.36 -29.76
CA GLY A 12 4.96 9.41 -29.20
C GLY A 12 4.57 9.83 -27.78
N SER A 13 3.40 9.43 -27.27
CA SER A 13 3.08 9.71 -25.86
C SER A 13 3.96 8.87 -24.92
N ASP A 14 4.56 9.52 -23.93
CA ASP A 14 5.40 9.00 -22.82
C ASP A 14 4.73 7.93 -21.93
N TYR A 15 3.88 7.06 -22.48
CA TYR A 15 3.13 6.06 -21.74
C TYR A 15 4.03 5.09 -20.97
N PHE A 16 5.25 4.83 -21.46
CA PHE A 16 6.25 3.98 -20.81
C PHE A 16 7.31 4.76 -20.01
N ASN A 17 7.56 6.04 -20.30
CA ASN A 17 8.71 6.79 -19.79
C ASN A 17 8.42 7.77 -18.64
N LYS A 18 7.18 7.85 -18.15
CA LYS A 18 6.89 8.69 -16.98
C LYS A 18 7.50 8.09 -15.71
N LEU A 19 8.35 8.89 -15.05
CA LEU A 19 8.85 8.65 -13.70
C LEU A 19 7.69 8.23 -12.78
N CYS A 20 7.89 7.13 -12.06
CA CYS A 20 6.94 6.64 -11.07
C CYS A 20 7.70 6.37 -9.76
N PRO A 21 7.29 6.97 -8.63
CA PRO A 21 6.25 8.00 -8.50
C PRO A 21 6.62 9.29 -9.26
N GLY A 22 5.64 9.97 -9.85
CA GLY A 22 5.85 11.23 -10.56
C GLY A 22 5.51 12.46 -9.72
N TYR A 23 4.65 12.27 -8.73
CA TYR A 23 4.08 13.32 -7.89
C TYR A 23 3.95 12.84 -6.44
N PHE A 24 3.73 13.78 -5.52
CA PHE A 24 3.39 13.50 -4.13
C PHE A 24 2.36 14.53 -3.61
N LEU A 25 1.70 14.19 -2.51
CA LEU A 25 0.85 15.10 -1.72
C LEU A 25 1.58 15.47 -0.43
N ILE A 26 1.29 16.67 0.09
CA ILE A 26 1.69 17.09 1.44
C ILE A 26 0.43 17.14 2.29
N GLY A 27 0.42 16.38 3.38
CA GLY A 27 -0.62 16.36 4.37
C GLY A 27 -0.21 17.14 5.61
N SER A 28 -1.14 17.87 6.22
CA SER A 28 -0.97 18.44 7.55
C SER A 28 -2.20 18.19 8.41
N CYS A 29 -2.01 17.93 9.70
CA CYS A 29 -3.09 17.93 10.68
C CYS A 29 -3.13 19.25 11.46
N GLU A 30 -4.22 19.53 12.16
CA GLU A 30 -4.37 20.77 12.95
C GLU A 30 -3.34 20.95 14.08
N ASN A 31 -2.69 19.86 14.51
CA ASN A 31 -1.60 19.91 15.49
C ASN A 31 -0.23 20.24 14.87
N GLY A 32 -0.16 20.45 13.55
CA GLY A 32 1.07 20.81 12.84
C GLY A 32 1.95 19.64 12.42
N HIS A 33 1.55 18.39 12.64
CA HIS A 33 2.26 17.24 12.05
C HIS A 33 2.11 17.24 10.53
N ARG A 34 3.20 17.03 9.81
CA ARG A 34 3.26 17.08 8.34
C ARG A 34 3.73 15.76 7.78
N PHE A 35 3.13 15.35 6.67
CA PHE A 35 3.44 14.08 6.01
C PHE A 35 3.51 14.28 4.51
N SER A 36 4.30 13.46 3.82
CA SER A 36 4.24 13.32 2.37
C SER A 36 3.66 11.97 1.97
N LYS A 37 2.88 11.95 0.90
CA LYS A 37 2.35 10.73 0.28
C LYS A 37 2.70 10.70 -1.20
N GLU A 38 3.58 9.79 -1.62
CA GLU A 38 3.89 9.61 -3.05
C GLU A 38 2.64 9.17 -3.83
N ILE A 39 2.52 9.55 -5.11
CA ILE A 39 1.41 9.17 -5.99
C ILE A 39 1.92 8.20 -7.06
N TYR A 40 1.40 6.97 -7.02
CA TYR A 40 1.75 5.93 -7.98
C TYR A 40 0.80 5.89 -9.18
N CYS A 41 1.31 5.37 -10.30
CA CYS A 41 0.65 5.44 -11.61
C CYS A 41 -0.57 4.52 -11.81
N GLY A 42 -0.90 3.65 -10.85
CA GLY A 42 -2.04 2.72 -10.97
C GLY A 42 -1.91 1.63 -12.06
N ARG A 43 -0.74 1.51 -12.71
CA ARG A 43 -0.44 0.43 -13.66
C ARG A 43 0.07 -0.79 -12.89
N GLU A 44 -0.58 -1.95 -13.05
CA GLU A 44 -0.08 -3.20 -12.45
C GLU A 44 1.29 -3.59 -13.01
N TRP A 45 1.54 -3.29 -14.29
CA TRP A 45 2.79 -3.57 -15.02
C TRP A 45 3.82 -2.43 -14.97
N CYS A 46 3.69 -1.49 -14.03
CA CYS A 46 4.72 -0.48 -13.84
C CYS A 46 5.99 -1.16 -13.31
N PRO A 47 7.18 -0.91 -13.87
CA PRO A 47 8.42 -1.48 -13.35
C PRO A 47 8.70 -1.04 -11.89
N THR A 48 8.33 0.19 -11.51
CA THR A 48 8.46 0.64 -10.11
C THR A 48 7.37 0.05 -9.21
N CYS A 49 6.08 0.17 -9.57
CA CYS A 49 5.00 -0.28 -8.70
C CYS A 49 4.87 -1.81 -8.65
N GLY A 50 5.28 -2.48 -9.71
CA GLY A 50 5.28 -3.93 -9.86
C GLY A 50 6.51 -4.61 -9.28
N ALA A 51 7.57 -3.85 -8.96
CA ALA A 51 8.75 -4.39 -8.30
C ALA A 51 8.38 -5.18 -7.03
N LYS A 52 9.13 -6.24 -6.78
CA LYS A 52 8.94 -7.09 -5.59
C LYS A 52 9.01 -6.22 -4.34
N TRP A 53 7.97 -6.26 -3.52
CA TRP A 53 7.87 -5.48 -2.28
C TRP A 53 8.00 -3.96 -2.46
N SER A 54 7.60 -3.44 -3.63
CA SER A 54 7.53 -1.99 -3.87
C SER A 54 6.67 -1.26 -2.84
N GLU A 55 6.89 0.04 -2.70
CA GLU A 55 6.07 0.91 -1.85
C GLU A 55 4.56 0.80 -2.16
N ALA A 56 4.20 0.65 -3.44
CA ALA A 56 2.80 0.43 -3.85
C ALA A 56 2.26 -0.92 -3.37
N HIS A 57 3.08 -1.97 -3.31
CA HIS A 57 2.74 -3.26 -2.71
C HIS A 57 2.60 -3.12 -1.19
N GLN A 58 3.56 -2.47 -0.52
CA GLN A 58 3.51 -2.21 0.92
C GLN A 58 2.23 -1.47 1.33
N ARG A 59 1.79 -0.44 0.58
CA ARG A 59 0.50 0.24 0.83
C ARG A 59 -0.70 -0.69 0.74
N LYS A 60 -0.72 -1.58 -0.24
CA LYS A 60 -1.79 -2.59 -0.38
C LYS A 60 -1.79 -3.55 0.80
N PHE A 61 -0.61 -3.99 1.21
CA PHE A 61 -0.40 -4.84 2.37
C PHE A 61 -0.89 -4.15 3.66
N SER A 62 -0.42 -2.93 3.96
CA SER A 62 -0.77 -2.20 5.19
C SER A 62 -2.27 -1.90 5.30
N ARG A 63 -2.96 -1.61 4.18
CA ARG A 63 -4.44 -1.41 4.19
C ARG A 63 -5.24 -2.66 4.53
N TRP A 64 -4.65 -3.85 4.30
CA TRP A 64 -5.32 -5.13 4.51
C TRP A 64 -4.85 -5.84 5.78
N LEU A 65 -3.65 -5.53 6.28
CA LEU A 65 -3.09 -6.20 7.44
C LEU A 65 -4.00 -6.10 8.68
N PRO A 66 -4.57 -4.93 9.04
CA PRO A 66 -5.44 -4.82 10.22
C PRO A 66 -6.72 -5.66 10.11
N LYS A 67 -7.19 -5.89 8.89
CA LYS A 67 -8.33 -6.80 8.61
C LYS A 67 -7.90 -8.25 8.77
N VAL A 68 -6.72 -8.59 8.30
CA VAL A 68 -6.12 -9.93 8.48
C VAL A 68 -5.79 -10.21 9.95
N GLN A 69 -5.39 -9.21 10.73
CA GLN A 69 -5.17 -9.34 12.18
C GLN A 69 -6.45 -9.68 12.94
N GLN A 70 -7.63 -9.24 12.48
CA GLN A 70 -8.92 -9.67 13.06
C GLN A 70 -9.24 -11.15 12.81
N MET A 71 -8.52 -11.83 11.91
CA MET A 71 -8.76 -13.23 11.58
C MET A 71 -8.06 -14.17 12.58
N ARG A 72 -8.82 -14.86 13.42
CA ARG A 72 -8.30 -15.99 14.24
C ARG A 72 -7.79 -17.15 13.38
N GLN A 73 -8.39 -17.34 12.22
CA GLN A 73 -8.00 -18.33 11.21
C GLN A 73 -8.20 -17.70 9.84
N LEU A 74 -7.22 -17.86 8.97
CA LEU A 74 -7.26 -17.33 7.62
C LEU A 74 -7.54 -18.45 6.64
N GLY A 75 -8.65 -18.33 5.93
CA GLY A 75 -9.02 -19.17 4.80
C GLY A 75 -8.59 -18.49 3.51
N TYR A 76 -8.09 -19.28 2.57
CA TYR A 76 -7.52 -18.80 1.32
C TYR A 76 -8.11 -19.59 0.15
N PHE A 77 -8.87 -18.91 -0.70
CA PHE A 77 -9.34 -19.47 -1.97
C PHE A 77 -8.48 -18.99 -3.13
N VAL A 78 -8.27 -19.91 -4.06
CA VAL A 78 -7.81 -19.61 -5.43
C VAL A 78 -8.91 -20.06 -6.37
N ILE A 79 -9.50 -19.12 -7.10
CA ILE A 79 -10.55 -19.37 -8.09
C ILE A 79 -9.97 -19.12 -9.47
N GLU A 80 -9.83 -20.17 -10.25
CA GLU A 80 -9.16 -20.19 -11.54
C GLU A 80 -10.11 -20.66 -12.64
N TRP A 81 -10.02 -20.02 -13.80
CA TRP A 81 -10.78 -20.40 -14.98
C TRP A 81 -10.01 -21.42 -15.82
N PRO A 82 -10.70 -22.42 -16.39
CA PRO A 82 -10.09 -23.33 -17.35
C PRO A 82 -9.59 -22.54 -18.56
N LEU A 83 -8.56 -23.09 -19.23
CA LEU A 83 -7.85 -22.39 -20.30
C LEU A 83 -8.78 -21.80 -21.39
N ALA A 84 -9.81 -22.56 -21.79
CA ALA A 84 -10.79 -22.16 -22.80
C ALA A 84 -11.58 -20.89 -22.43
N SER A 85 -11.76 -20.63 -21.13
CA SER A 85 -12.62 -19.55 -20.61
C SER A 85 -11.85 -18.32 -20.13
N ARG A 86 -10.51 -18.31 -20.29
CA ARG A 86 -9.67 -17.17 -19.87
C ARG A 86 -9.73 -16.00 -20.83
N PHE A 87 -9.98 -16.23 -22.11
CA PHE A 87 -9.93 -15.17 -23.12
C PHE A 87 -10.91 -14.01 -22.84
N PRO A 88 -12.18 -14.25 -22.45
CA PRO A 88 -13.09 -13.16 -22.07
C PRO A 88 -12.60 -12.30 -20.88
N LEU A 89 -11.81 -12.87 -19.97
CA LEU A 89 -11.30 -12.18 -18.77
C LEU A 89 -10.19 -11.16 -19.04
N ARG A 90 -9.86 -10.91 -20.31
CA ARG A 90 -8.91 -9.86 -20.71
C ARG A 90 -9.51 -8.45 -20.66
N SER A 91 -10.84 -8.36 -20.58
CA SER A 91 -11.55 -7.08 -20.44
C SER A 91 -11.78 -6.70 -18.97
N ARG A 92 -11.64 -5.41 -18.66
CA ARG A 92 -11.96 -4.86 -17.34
C ARG A 92 -13.39 -5.19 -16.91
N ALA A 93 -14.36 -5.07 -17.81
CA ALA A 93 -15.76 -5.38 -17.53
C ALA A 93 -15.95 -6.83 -17.09
N ALA A 94 -15.37 -7.80 -17.83
CA ALA A 94 -15.47 -9.21 -17.46
C ALA A 94 -14.81 -9.51 -16.11
N LEU A 95 -13.66 -8.90 -15.80
CA LEU A 95 -12.99 -9.03 -14.50
C LEU A 95 -13.81 -8.42 -13.35
N GLU A 96 -14.47 -7.28 -13.59
CA GLU A 96 -15.36 -6.63 -12.64
C GLU A 96 -16.58 -7.51 -12.35
N ASP A 97 -17.23 -8.04 -13.39
CA ASP A 97 -18.42 -8.88 -13.30
C ASP A 97 -18.13 -10.22 -12.63
N ALA A 98 -17.11 -10.94 -13.10
CA ALA A 98 -16.68 -12.21 -12.49
C ALA A 98 -16.29 -12.00 -11.02
N GLY A 99 -15.55 -10.93 -10.75
CA GLY A 99 -15.15 -10.58 -9.41
C GLY A 99 -16.33 -10.25 -8.48
N LYS A 100 -17.30 -9.49 -8.97
CA LYS A 100 -18.54 -9.17 -8.26
C LYS A 100 -19.33 -10.44 -7.96
N MET A 101 -19.41 -11.37 -8.92
CA MET A 101 -20.10 -12.63 -8.75
C MET A 101 -19.43 -13.53 -7.70
N VAL A 102 -18.10 -13.63 -7.71
CA VAL A 102 -17.32 -14.33 -6.67
C VAL A 102 -17.66 -13.76 -5.29
N LYS A 103 -17.64 -12.43 -5.13
CA LYS A 103 -18.04 -11.78 -3.86
C LYS A 103 -19.47 -12.17 -3.48
N GLN A 104 -20.43 -12.05 -4.40
CA GLN A 104 -21.84 -12.32 -4.12
C GLN A 104 -22.08 -13.77 -3.67
N VAL A 105 -21.40 -14.74 -4.29
CA VAL A 105 -21.46 -16.13 -3.85
C VAL A 105 -20.86 -16.29 -2.47
N LEU A 106 -19.62 -15.83 -2.26
CA LEU A 106 -18.91 -16.04 -1.00
C LEU A 106 -19.52 -15.26 0.18
N SER A 107 -20.21 -14.15 -0.07
CA SER A 107 -20.94 -13.39 0.96
C SER A 107 -22.35 -13.92 1.23
N GLY A 108 -22.85 -14.86 0.42
CA GLY A 108 -24.21 -15.39 0.49
C GLY A 108 -25.28 -14.55 -0.22
N GLU A 109 -24.93 -13.38 -0.77
CA GLU A 109 -25.84 -12.51 -1.54
C GLU A 109 -26.47 -13.24 -2.73
N TRP A 110 -25.68 -14.07 -3.43
CA TRP A 110 -26.16 -14.81 -4.58
C TRP A 110 -27.25 -15.82 -4.20
N GLU A 111 -27.08 -16.54 -3.09
CA GLU A 111 -28.07 -17.49 -2.57
C GLU A 111 -29.37 -16.76 -2.18
N ILE A 112 -29.26 -15.58 -1.55
CA ILE A 112 -30.40 -14.73 -1.19
C ILE A 112 -31.15 -14.28 -2.45
N SER A 113 -30.42 -13.78 -3.46
CA SER A 113 -31.00 -13.36 -4.74
C SER A 113 -31.71 -14.51 -5.46
N LEU A 114 -31.11 -15.70 -5.50
CA LEU A 114 -31.70 -16.88 -6.12
C LEU A 114 -33.01 -17.30 -5.44
N ARG A 115 -33.06 -17.26 -4.10
CA ARG A 115 -34.27 -17.57 -3.32
C ARG A 115 -35.38 -16.55 -3.56
N ARG A 116 -35.04 -15.26 -3.59
CA ARG A 116 -36.00 -14.19 -3.94
C ARG A 116 -36.56 -14.37 -5.34
N GLN A 117 -35.74 -14.75 -6.31
CA GLN A 117 -36.19 -15.06 -7.68
C GLN A 117 -37.17 -16.23 -7.74
N ARG A 118 -37.10 -17.18 -6.78
CA ARG A 118 -38.05 -18.29 -6.64
C ARG A 118 -39.32 -17.91 -5.87
N GLY A 119 -39.49 -16.62 -5.52
CA GLY A 119 -40.65 -16.12 -4.77
C GLY A 119 -40.52 -16.27 -3.25
N GLU A 120 -39.37 -16.66 -2.71
CA GLU A 120 -39.16 -16.74 -1.26
C GLU A 120 -39.08 -15.31 -0.66
N ARG A 121 -39.97 -15.00 0.29
CA ARG A 121 -39.89 -13.77 1.07
C ARG A 121 -38.88 -13.95 2.20
N ILE A 122 -37.75 -13.25 2.10
CA ILE A 122 -36.64 -13.35 3.06
C ILE A 122 -36.73 -12.20 4.05
N SER A 123 -36.99 -12.52 5.33
CA SER A 123 -36.90 -11.55 6.43
C SER A 123 -35.44 -11.17 6.71
N ARG A 124 -35.22 -10.09 7.47
CA ARG A 124 -33.87 -9.68 7.89
C ARG A 124 -33.13 -10.78 8.66
N GLN A 125 -33.79 -11.41 9.64
CA GLN A 125 -33.21 -12.52 10.38
C GLN A 125 -32.80 -13.67 9.45
N ARG A 126 -33.65 -14.00 8.47
CA ARG A 126 -33.37 -15.07 7.52
C ARG A 126 -32.20 -14.72 6.58
N ASP A 127 -32.06 -13.45 6.21
CA ASP A 127 -30.90 -12.94 5.44
C ASP A 127 -29.60 -13.16 6.22
N GLU A 128 -29.60 -12.76 7.50
CA GLU A 128 -28.47 -12.93 8.42
C GLU A 128 -28.13 -14.41 8.62
N ASP A 129 -29.14 -15.27 8.82
CA ASP A 129 -28.95 -16.72 8.92
C ASP A 129 -28.30 -17.29 7.65
N ILE A 130 -28.78 -16.90 6.46
CA ILE A 130 -28.20 -17.36 5.20
C ILE A 130 -26.74 -16.92 5.11
N ARG A 131 -26.43 -15.64 5.36
CA ARG A 131 -25.05 -15.11 5.31
C ARG A 131 -24.13 -15.79 6.31
N ALA A 132 -24.63 -16.18 7.49
CA ALA A 132 -23.85 -16.90 8.50
C ALA A 132 -23.37 -18.29 8.01
N TRP A 133 -24.07 -18.91 7.05
CA TRP A 133 -23.60 -20.14 6.40
C TRP A 133 -22.43 -19.91 5.42
N TRP A 134 -22.21 -18.67 4.98
CA TRP A 134 -21.18 -18.25 4.03
C TRP A 134 -20.00 -17.55 4.72
N PHE A 135 -19.45 -16.47 4.13
CA PHE A 135 -18.36 -15.66 4.67
C PHE A 135 -18.80 -14.19 4.78
N PRO A 136 -19.20 -13.73 5.97
CA PRO A 136 -19.71 -12.37 6.18
C PRO A 136 -18.74 -11.26 5.78
N ALA A 137 -17.43 -11.53 5.83
CA ALA A 137 -16.37 -10.62 5.44
C ALA A 137 -15.28 -11.33 4.65
N GLY A 138 -14.53 -10.58 3.86
CA GLY A 138 -13.35 -11.09 3.16
C GLY A 138 -12.66 -10.04 2.29
N LEU A 139 -11.51 -10.44 1.76
CA LEU A 139 -10.62 -9.64 0.93
C LEU A 139 -10.40 -10.41 -0.37
N ARG A 140 -10.50 -9.77 -1.54
CA ARG A 140 -10.28 -10.42 -2.83
C ARG A 140 -9.35 -9.63 -3.72
N ARG A 141 -8.44 -10.31 -4.41
CA ARG A 141 -7.54 -9.70 -5.37
C ARG A 141 -7.34 -10.54 -6.62
N TRP A 142 -7.38 -9.89 -7.77
CA TRP A 142 -7.01 -10.49 -9.04
C TRP A 142 -5.50 -10.63 -9.18
N HIS A 143 -5.07 -11.81 -9.58
CA HIS A 143 -3.75 -12.08 -10.15
C HIS A 143 -3.92 -12.46 -11.62
N PHE A 144 -2.95 -12.11 -12.48
CA PHE A 144 -3.07 -12.20 -13.94
C PHE A 144 -2.06 -13.15 -14.58
N PHE A 145 -0.87 -13.25 -14.00
CA PHE A 145 0.22 -14.09 -14.47
C PHE A 145 0.93 -14.74 -13.27
N GLY A 146 1.80 -15.70 -13.54
CA GLY A 146 2.57 -16.42 -12.53
C GLY A 146 2.08 -17.84 -12.27
N ASP A 147 3.04 -18.70 -11.95
CA ASP A 147 2.82 -20.09 -11.57
C ASP A 147 2.52 -20.17 -10.07
N LEU A 148 1.29 -20.59 -9.73
CA LEU A 148 0.91 -20.96 -8.36
C LEU A 148 1.90 -21.97 -7.77
N VAL A 149 2.57 -22.81 -8.58
CA VAL A 149 3.37 -23.93 -8.08
C VAL A 149 4.84 -23.58 -7.81
N LYS A 150 5.47 -22.67 -8.57
CA LYS A 150 6.90 -22.36 -8.42
C LYS A 150 7.23 -21.46 -7.23
N GLU A 151 6.40 -20.46 -6.94
CA GLU A 151 6.63 -19.58 -5.79
C GLU A 151 5.97 -20.09 -4.50
N LEU A 152 4.93 -20.93 -4.60
CA LEU A 152 4.23 -21.51 -3.44
C LEU A 152 4.74 -22.91 -3.07
N GLY A 153 5.51 -23.56 -3.95
CA GLY A 153 6.08 -24.89 -3.73
C GLY A 153 7.09 -24.96 -2.59
N GLU A 154 7.64 -23.84 -2.14
CA GLU A 154 8.56 -23.79 -0.98
C GLU A 154 7.92 -23.11 0.24
N GLY A 155 7.15 -22.03 0.07
CA GLY A 155 6.51 -21.30 1.19
C GLY A 155 5.11 -21.77 1.62
N MET A 156 4.32 -22.36 0.72
CA MET A 156 2.89 -22.67 0.92
C MET A 156 2.56 -24.16 0.98
N LYS A 157 3.57 -25.04 1.05
CA LYS A 157 3.48 -26.45 1.50
C LYS A 157 2.82 -26.60 2.89
N SER A 158 2.61 -25.49 3.56
CA SER A 158 2.21 -25.35 4.95
C SER A 158 0.72 -25.01 5.14
N LEU A 159 -0.05 -24.79 4.07
CA LEU A 159 -1.52 -24.71 4.15
C LEU A 159 -2.14 -26.11 4.07
N ALA A 160 -3.13 -26.37 4.92
CA ALA A 160 -3.91 -27.60 4.87
C ALA A 160 -4.91 -27.53 3.72
N TRP A 161 -4.54 -28.11 2.57
CA TRP A 161 -5.41 -28.23 1.40
C TRP A 161 -6.53 -29.24 1.64
N VAL A 162 -7.78 -28.85 1.37
CA VAL A 162 -8.96 -29.72 1.61
C VAL A 162 -9.04 -30.89 0.62
N ASP A 163 -8.54 -30.73 -0.61
CA ASP A 163 -8.44 -31.78 -1.62
C ASP A 163 -6.98 -31.88 -2.11
N LYS A 164 -6.26 -32.94 -1.73
CA LYS A 164 -4.98 -33.33 -2.39
C LYS A 164 -5.31 -34.12 -3.66
N ALA A 165 -5.77 -33.45 -4.71
CA ALA A 165 -6.03 -34.09 -6.00
C ALA A 165 -5.64 -33.17 -7.17
N SER A 166 -4.47 -33.48 -7.74
CA SER A 166 -4.08 -33.53 -9.17
C SER A 166 -4.68 -32.62 -10.26
N GLU A 167 -5.31 -31.48 -9.96
CA GLU A 167 -5.77 -30.55 -11.01
C GLU A 167 -4.78 -29.40 -11.32
N SER A 168 -3.50 -29.57 -10.99
CA SER A 168 -2.46 -28.68 -11.53
C SER A 168 -2.09 -29.18 -12.92
N SER A 169 -2.38 -28.40 -13.96
CA SER A 169 -1.82 -28.68 -15.29
C SER A 169 -0.28 -28.66 -15.18
N PRO A 170 0.41 -29.78 -15.45
CA PRO A 170 1.86 -29.82 -15.39
C PRO A 170 2.41 -29.18 -16.65
N GLY A 171 3.09 -28.05 -16.51
CA GLY A 171 3.94 -27.49 -17.57
C GLY A 171 3.36 -26.27 -18.28
N GLY A 172 3.79 -25.08 -17.86
CA GLY A 172 3.68 -23.87 -18.65
C GLY A 172 4.38 -22.73 -17.93
N GLN A 173 5.40 -22.16 -18.56
CA GLN A 173 6.17 -21.00 -18.11
C GLN A 173 5.25 -19.92 -17.47
N GLY A 174 5.76 -19.25 -16.42
CA GLY A 174 5.09 -18.17 -15.68
C GLY A 174 4.69 -16.93 -16.50
N ASP A 175 4.90 -16.98 -17.83
CA ASP A 175 4.60 -15.95 -18.81
C ASP A 175 3.20 -16.12 -19.43
N ARG A 176 2.46 -17.19 -19.08
CA ARG A 176 1.11 -17.43 -19.60
C ARG A 176 0.07 -16.65 -18.80
N TYR A 177 -0.83 -15.99 -19.52
CA TYR A 177 -1.99 -15.34 -18.96
C TYR A 177 -2.88 -16.36 -18.21
N ASN A 178 -2.95 -16.21 -16.89
CA ASN A 178 -3.70 -17.08 -15.98
C ASN A 178 -4.48 -16.23 -14.95
N PRO A 179 -5.58 -15.57 -15.36
CA PRO A 179 -6.37 -14.75 -14.47
C PRO A 179 -7.03 -15.63 -13.41
N HIS A 180 -6.72 -15.35 -12.15
CA HIS A 180 -7.33 -16.02 -11.01
C HIS A 180 -7.62 -15.03 -9.88
N VAL A 181 -8.66 -15.32 -9.11
CA VAL A 181 -9.04 -14.52 -7.94
C VAL A 181 -8.54 -15.21 -6.68
N ASN A 182 -7.69 -14.50 -5.95
CA ASN A 182 -7.30 -14.86 -4.61
C ASN A 182 -8.28 -14.26 -3.61
N VAL A 183 -8.76 -15.06 -2.66
CA VAL A 183 -9.72 -14.59 -1.65
C VAL A 183 -9.29 -15.00 -0.25
N LEU A 184 -9.21 -14.04 0.67
CA LEU A 184 -8.95 -14.24 2.09
C LEU A 184 -10.25 -14.09 2.88
N VAL A 185 -10.56 -15.05 3.76
CA VAL A 185 -11.76 -15.04 4.60
C VAL A 185 -11.42 -15.40 6.06
N PRO A 186 -12.14 -14.86 7.06
CA PRO A 186 -11.96 -15.20 8.47
C PRO A 186 -12.57 -16.58 8.79
N TYR A 187 -12.07 -17.63 8.14
CA TYR A 187 -12.60 -18.98 8.27
C TYR A 187 -11.48 -20.01 8.17
N GLY A 188 -11.49 -20.99 9.09
CA GLY A 188 -10.57 -22.11 9.07
C GLY A 188 -11.11 -23.30 8.28
N PHE A 189 -10.90 -24.51 8.77
CA PHE A 189 -11.34 -25.74 8.11
C PHE A 189 -12.79 -25.70 7.57
N ILE A 190 -12.95 -25.99 6.27
CA ILE A 190 -14.25 -26.14 5.60
C ILE A 190 -14.58 -27.63 5.46
N THR A 191 -15.78 -28.02 5.90
CA THR A 191 -16.27 -29.39 5.70
C THR A 191 -16.49 -29.70 4.21
N ARG A 192 -16.30 -30.96 3.80
CA ARG A 192 -16.54 -31.39 2.41
C ARG A 192 -17.93 -31.02 1.88
N GLY A 193 -18.96 -31.05 2.73
CA GLY A 193 -20.32 -30.64 2.36
C GLY A 193 -20.40 -29.14 2.02
N LYS A 194 -19.88 -28.28 2.89
CA LYS A 194 -19.83 -26.82 2.65
C LYS A 194 -18.97 -26.50 1.44
N PHE A 195 -17.81 -27.16 1.27
CA PHE A 195 -16.93 -26.91 0.12
C PHE A 195 -17.58 -27.29 -1.21
N ARG A 196 -18.22 -28.46 -1.30
CA ARG A 196 -19.00 -28.86 -2.50
C ARG A 196 -20.10 -27.86 -2.83
N ARG A 197 -20.79 -27.33 -1.81
CA ARG A 197 -21.82 -26.29 -2.02
C ARG A 197 -21.21 -25.00 -2.58
N ILE A 198 -20.07 -24.56 -2.06
CA ILE A 198 -19.35 -23.38 -2.55
C ILE A 198 -18.93 -23.59 -4.01
N LYS A 199 -18.27 -24.72 -4.34
CA LYS A 199 -17.87 -25.03 -5.74
C LYS A 199 -19.08 -24.98 -6.68
N ARG A 200 -20.18 -25.63 -6.31
CA ARG A 200 -21.41 -25.65 -7.12
C ARG A 200 -22.01 -24.25 -7.31
N ALA A 201 -22.06 -23.44 -6.27
CA ALA A 201 -22.59 -22.09 -6.36
C ALA A 201 -21.70 -21.18 -7.23
N LEU A 202 -20.37 -21.26 -7.07
CA LEU A 202 -19.43 -20.51 -7.90
C LEU A 202 -19.56 -20.89 -9.38
N ARG A 203 -19.56 -22.20 -9.68
CA ARG A 203 -19.72 -22.73 -11.06
C ARG A 203 -21.03 -22.27 -11.69
N ALA A 204 -22.13 -22.35 -10.95
CA ALA A 204 -23.43 -21.91 -11.45
C ALA A 204 -23.49 -20.39 -11.67
N ALA A 205 -22.97 -19.61 -10.72
CA ALA A 205 -23.03 -18.15 -10.75
C ALA A 205 -22.13 -17.55 -11.85
N LEU A 206 -20.96 -18.15 -12.07
CA LEU A 206 -20.00 -17.75 -13.09
C LEU A 206 -20.25 -18.40 -14.46
N GLN A 207 -21.27 -19.28 -14.56
CA GLN A 207 -21.57 -20.06 -15.77
C GLN A 207 -20.37 -20.85 -16.29
N GLU A 208 -19.55 -21.36 -15.36
CA GLU A 208 -18.31 -22.07 -15.65
C GLU A 208 -18.34 -23.43 -14.94
N PRO A 209 -18.80 -24.51 -15.59
CA PRO A 209 -18.94 -25.82 -14.95
C PRO A 209 -17.60 -26.43 -14.54
N ASP A 210 -16.53 -26.13 -15.26
CA ASP A 210 -15.18 -26.66 -15.03
C ASP A 210 -14.32 -25.69 -14.21
N LEU A 211 -14.95 -24.76 -13.48
CA LEU A 211 -14.24 -23.81 -12.62
C LEU A 211 -13.41 -24.55 -11.57
N ILE A 212 -12.14 -24.16 -11.49
CA ILE A 212 -11.15 -24.72 -10.56
C ILE A 212 -11.19 -23.86 -9.30
N VAL A 213 -11.42 -24.51 -8.16
CA VAL A 213 -11.53 -23.84 -6.86
C VAL A 213 -10.69 -24.59 -5.85
N HIS A 214 -9.59 -23.97 -5.43
CA HIS A 214 -8.75 -24.44 -4.34
C HIS A 214 -9.08 -23.71 -3.05
N TYR A 215 -8.93 -24.42 -1.93
CA TYR A 215 -9.06 -23.85 -0.61
C TYR A 215 -7.99 -24.41 0.34
N GLY A 216 -7.28 -23.51 0.99
CA GLY A 216 -6.38 -23.79 2.10
C GLY A 216 -6.72 -22.91 3.29
N TYR A 217 -6.19 -23.25 4.46
CA TYR A 217 -6.31 -22.40 5.64
C TYR A 217 -5.08 -22.49 6.55
N THR A 218 -4.90 -21.48 7.39
CA THR A 218 -3.87 -21.42 8.42
C THR A 218 -4.40 -20.78 9.70
N ARG A 219 -3.79 -21.14 10.83
CA ARG A 219 -3.96 -20.48 12.14
C ARG A 219 -2.71 -19.74 12.59
N GLU A 220 -1.60 -19.92 11.89
CA GLU A 220 -0.31 -19.34 12.26
C GLU A 220 -0.20 -17.92 11.70
N PRO A 221 -0.05 -16.88 12.55
CA PRO A 221 -0.05 -15.50 12.08
C PRO A 221 1.07 -15.18 11.07
N ALA A 222 2.27 -15.76 11.22
CA ALA A 222 3.35 -15.60 10.25
C ALA A 222 2.95 -16.08 8.84
N ARG A 223 2.20 -17.19 8.75
CA ARG A 223 1.66 -17.67 7.47
C ARG A 223 0.53 -16.79 6.95
N MET A 224 -0.25 -16.17 7.84
CA MET A 224 -1.25 -15.17 7.44
C MET A 224 -0.59 -13.95 6.80
N VAL A 225 0.49 -13.45 7.42
CA VAL A 225 1.32 -12.36 6.87
C VAL A 225 1.90 -12.75 5.51
N HIS A 226 2.47 -13.96 5.41
CA HIS A 226 3.00 -14.46 4.14
C HIS A 226 1.92 -14.55 3.04
N ALA A 227 0.75 -15.12 3.36
CA ALA A 227 -0.37 -15.21 2.43
C ALA A 227 -0.84 -13.81 2.01
N LEU A 228 -0.93 -12.85 2.94
CA LEU A 228 -1.29 -11.47 2.63
C LEU A 228 -0.26 -10.80 1.72
N LYS A 229 1.04 -10.94 2.03
CA LYS A 229 2.16 -10.42 1.22
C LYS A 229 2.10 -10.99 -0.19
N TYR A 230 1.87 -12.30 -0.33
CA TYR A 230 1.68 -12.93 -1.63
C TYR A 230 0.44 -12.39 -2.35
N VAL A 231 -0.71 -12.36 -1.70
CA VAL A 231 -1.98 -11.95 -2.31
C VAL A 231 -1.95 -10.51 -2.78
N THR A 232 -1.21 -9.61 -2.13
CA THR A 232 -1.18 -8.16 -2.43
C THR A 232 -0.14 -7.74 -3.50
N ARG A 233 0.72 -8.65 -3.95
CA ARG A 233 1.83 -8.37 -4.91
C ARG A 233 1.39 -8.19 -6.36
N ALA A 234 1.99 -7.28 -7.14
CA ALA A 234 1.72 -7.24 -8.58
C ALA A 234 2.08 -8.59 -9.25
N THR A 235 1.25 -9.05 -10.18
CA THR A 235 1.52 -10.27 -10.96
C THR A 235 1.63 -10.02 -12.45
N PHE A 236 1.05 -8.92 -12.95
CA PHE A 236 1.26 -8.47 -14.32
C PHE A 236 2.41 -7.48 -14.31
N LEU A 237 3.64 -7.93 -14.56
CA LEU A 237 4.84 -7.12 -14.33
C LEU A 237 5.32 -6.37 -15.57
N ASP A 238 4.94 -6.83 -16.76
CA ASP A 238 5.31 -6.20 -18.03
C ASP A 238 4.09 -6.12 -18.94
N GLY A 239 3.72 -4.90 -19.34
CA GLY A 239 2.56 -4.64 -20.19
C GLY A 239 2.68 -5.28 -21.57
N MET A 240 3.91 -5.59 -22.01
CA MET A 240 4.18 -6.27 -23.28
C MET A 240 3.75 -7.75 -23.26
N TRP A 241 3.55 -8.37 -22.09
CA TRP A 241 3.00 -9.73 -22.02
C TRP A 241 1.57 -9.81 -22.56
N ALA A 242 0.79 -8.74 -22.43
CA ALA A 242 -0.57 -8.64 -22.95
C ALA A 242 -0.99 -7.17 -23.13
N PRO A 243 -0.59 -6.50 -24.22
CA PRO A 243 -0.82 -5.06 -24.41
C PRO A 243 -2.31 -4.65 -24.37
N ASP A 244 -3.19 -5.50 -24.90
CA ASP A 244 -4.64 -5.33 -24.86
C ASP A 244 -5.19 -5.40 -23.43
N VAL A 245 -4.68 -6.34 -22.61
CA VAL A 245 -5.03 -6.44 -21.19
C VAL A 245 -4.51 -5.23 -20.42
N ALA A 246 -3.27 -4.80 -20.68
CA ALA A 246 -2.69 -3.62 -20.06
C ALA A 246 -3.55 -2.38 -20.32
N ALA A 247 -3.88 -2.11 -21.59
CA ALA A 247 -4.76 -0.99 -21.94
C ALA A 247 -6.12 -1.07 -21.23
N SER A 248 -6.70 -2.27 -21.17
CA SER A 248 -8.01 -2.55 -20.58
C SER A 248 -8.03 -2.35 -19.05
N ILE A 249 -7.01 -2.82 -18.33
CA ILE A 249 -7.00 -2.84 -16.86
C ILE A 249 -6.27 -1.63 -16.22
N TYR A 250 -5.95 -0.60 -17.00
CA TYR A 250 -5.44 0.65 -16.43
C TYR A 250 -6.41 1.23 -15.39
N ASN A 251 -5.90 1.55 -14.19
CA ASN A 251 -6.69 1.96 -13.02
C ASN A 251 -7.79 0.98 -12.60
N PHE A 252 -7.67 -0.30 -12.97
CA PHE A 252 -8.60 -1.32 -12.51
C PHE A 252 -8.44 -1.56 -11.01
N HIS A 253 -9.56 -1.51 -10.28
CA HIS A 253 -9.61 -1.83 -8.86
C HIS A 253 -9.53 -3.35 -8.64
N ASN A 254 -8.33 -3.89 -8.79
CA ASN A 254 -8.06 -5.32 -8.69
C ASN A 254 -8.13 -5.87 -7.26
N SER A 255 -8.26 -5.01 -6.24
CA SER A 255 -8.26 -5.35 -4.82
C SER A 255 -9.55 -4.82 -4.18
N GLN A 256 -10.35 -5.68 -3.57
CA GLN A 256 -11.63 -5.30 -2.95
C GLN A 256 -11.85 -5.99 -1.62
N VAL A 257 -12.66 -5.36 -0.77
CA VAL A 257 -13.02 -5.83 0.57
C VAL A 257 -14.55 -5.89 0.68
N TRP A 258 -15.09 -6.85 1.43
CA TRP A 258 -16.49 -6.83 1.85
C TRP A 258 -16.63 -7.22 3.33
N GLY A 259 -17.82 -6.97 3.85
CA GLY A 259 -18.14 -7.19 5.27
C GLY A 259 -17.67 -6.06 6.16
N ARG A 260 -17.90 -6.22 7.46
CA ARG A 260 -17.43 -5.31 8.50
C ARG A 260 -16.08 -5.78 9.04
N TRP A 261 -15.22 -4.82 9.34
CA TRP A 261 -13.85 -5.01 9.84
C TRP A 261 -13.57 -4.05 11.00
N ASP A 262 -14.49 -4.02 11.96
CA ASP A 262 -14.51 -3.19 13.16
C ASP A 262 -14.21 -4.01 14.43
N GLY A 263 -13.70 -5.24 14.26
CA GLY A 263 -13.34 -6.12 15.37
C GLY A 263 -11.94 -5.84 15.92
N GLU A 264 -11.71 -6.29 17.14
CA GLU A 264 -10.39 -6.30 17.76
C GLU A 264 -9.42 -7.25 17.02
N PRO A 265 -8.12 -6.91 16.93
CA PRO A 265 -7.12 -7.81 16.39
C PRO A 265 -7.06 -9.10 17.22
N ALA A 266 -7.04 -10.24 16.56
CA ALA A 266 -6.88 -11.56 17.17
C ALA A 266 -5.41 -11.89 17.46
N TRP A 267 -4.47 -11.14 16.89
CA TRP A 267 -3.01 -11.26 17.04
C TRP A 267 -2.33 -9.96 16.58
N SER A 268 -1.10 -9.71 17.03
CA SER A 268 -0.29 -8.54 16.67
C SER A 268 1.00 -8.94 15.93
N LEU A 269 1.71 -7.96 15.36
CA LEU A 269 3.04 -8.21 14.78
C LEU A 269 4.10 -8.52 15.85
N ASP A 270 3.93 -7.98 17.06
CA ASP A 270 4.83 -8.22 18.20
C ASP A 270 4.85 -9.71 18.59
N ASP A 271 3.72 -10.41 18.41
CA ASP A 271 3.61 -11.87 18.60
C ASP A 271 4.54 -12.68 17.65
N LEU A 272 5.18 -12.02 16.70
CA LEU A 272 5.98 -12.63 15.64
C LEU A 272 7.45 -12.21 15.68
N GLU A 273 7.90 -11.47 16.71
CA GLU A 273 9.30 -11.05 16.90
C GLU A 273 10.32 -12.17 16.61
N GLY A 274 11.40 -11.82 15.90
CA GLY A 274 12.48 -12.74 15.51
C GLY A 274 12.21 -13.56 14.24
N LYS A 275 11.05 -13.42 13.59
CA LYS A 275 10.77 -14.09 12.31
C LYS A 275 11.28 -13.28 11.11
N PRO A 276 12.01 -13.91 10.17
CA PRO A 276 12.59 -13.23 9.02
C PRO A 276 11.55 -12.62 8.08
N GLU A 277 10.30 -13.09 8.09
CA GLU A 277 9.22 -12.54 7.27
C GLU A 277 8.81 -11.10 7.65
N LEU A 278 9.30 -10.58 8.80
CA LEU A 278 8.90 -9.28 9.35
C LEU A 278 9.96 -8.18 9.24
N ALA A 279 11.22 -8.53 8.94
CA ALA A 279 12.35 -7.59 9.03
C ALA A 279 12.18 -6.34 8.13
N ASP A 280 11.39 -6.45 7.07
CA ASP A 280 11.15 -5.40 6.07
C ASP A 280 9.69 -4.89 6.07
N LEU A 281 8.94 -5.08 7.16
CA LEU A 281 7.57 -4.54 7.22
C LEU A 281 7.60 -3.04 7.51
N PRO A 282 6.84 -2.22 6.76
CA PRO A 282 6.64 -0.82 7.12
C PRO A 282 5.93 -0.73 8.48
N ASP A 283 5.95 0.44 9.12
CA ASP A 283 5.05 0.73 10.25
C ASP A 283 3.60 0.74 9.73
N SER A 284 3.01 -0.46 9.73
CA SER A 284 1.74 -0.72 9.08
C SER A 284 0.59 0.07 9.69
N LEU A 285 0.69 0.39 11.00
CA LEU A 285 -0.30 1.19 11.72
C LEU A 285 -0.20 2.66 11.32
N ALA A 286 1.02 3.19 11.20
CA ALA A 286 1.22 4.53 10.70
C ALA A 286 0.74 4.66 9.24
N VAL A 287 1.09 3.69 8.38
CA VAL A 287 0.66 3.67 6.97
C VAL A 287 -0.86 3.52 6.84
N GLU A 288 -1.52 2.67 7.61
CA GLU A 288 -2.99 2.56 7.58
C GLU A 288 -3.66 3.86 8.02
N SER A 289 -3.16 4.48 9.11
CA SER A 289 -3.69 5.77 9.59
C SER A 289 -3.60 6.83 8.48
N LEU A 290 -2.43 6.95 7.84
CA LEU A 290 -2.20 7.88 6.75
C LEU A 290 -3.04 7.57 5.50
N GLU A 291 -3.29 6.31 5.17
CA GLU A 291 -4.21 5.91 4.10
C GLU A 291 -5.67 6.23 4.44
N SER A 292 -6.03 6.23 5.71
CA SER A 292 -7.36 6.61 6.22
C SER A 292 -7.53 8.12 6.37
N GLY A 293 -6.49 8.92 6.07
CA GLY A 293 -6.51 10.37 6.25
C GLY A 293 -6.41 10.80 7.71
N ILE A 294 -5.83 9.96 8.57
CA ILE A 294 -5.69 10.17 10.01
C ILE A 294 -4.21 10.32 10.36
N CYS A 295 -3.90 11.31 11.20
CA CYS A 295 -2.56 11.55 11.70
C CYS A 295 -2.11 10.42 12.64
N PRO A 296 -1.02 9.68 12.34
CA PRO A 296 -0.55 8.59 13.19
C PRO A 296 0.03 9.08 14.53
N ARG A 297 0.33 10.37 14.66
CA ARG A 297 0.87 10.98 15.89
C ARG A 297 -0.23 11.40 16.87
N CYS A 298 -1.36 11.90 16.39
CA CYS A 298 -2.38 12.49 17.25
C CYS A 298 -3.83 12.09 16.94
N GLY A 299 -4.06 11.23 15.94
CA GLY A 299 -5.40 10.74 15.58
C GLY A 299 -6.32 11.75 14.88
N LYS A 300 -5.83 12.95 14.58
CA LYS A 300 -6.63 14.00 13.94
C LYS A 300 -6.65 13.87 12.40
N PRO A 301 -7.71 14.34 11.71
CA PRO A 301 -7.75 14.33 10.25
C PRO A 301 -6.57 15.07 9.63
N ILE A 302 -6.16 14.60 8.45
CA ILE A 302 -5.10 15.20 7.63
C ILE A 302 -5.74 15.86 6.40
N ASP A 303 -5.42 17.13 6.20
CA ASP A 303 -5.73 17.84 4.96
C ASP A 303 -4.57 17.68 3.98
N TRP A 304 -4.84 17.06 2.84
CA TRP A 304 -3.86 16.79 1.79
C TRP A 304 -3.88 17.86 0.70
N ALA A 305 -2.72 18.44 0.40
CA ALA A 305 -2.49 19.40 -0.67
C ALA A 305 -1.58 18.82 -1.76
N GLY A 306 -1.76 19.26 -3.01
CA GLY A 306 -0.98 18.83 -4.18
C GLY A 306 -1.87 18.61 -5.41
N PRO A 307 -1.40 17.86 -6.43
CA PRO A 307 -0.12 17.14 -6.50
C PRO A 307 1.09 18.04 -6.75
N PHE A 308 2.22 17.75 -6.10
CA PHE A 308 3.51 18.39 -6.34
C PHE A 308 4.47 17.44 -7.08
N PRO A 309 5.39 17.93 -7.94
CA PRO A 309 6.36 17.07 -8.63
C PRO A 309 7.28 16.33 -7.65
N ILE A 310 7.55 15.04 -7.89
CA ILE A 310 8.34 14.20 -6.95
C ILE A 310 9.73 14.78 -6.64
N LYS A 311 10.36 15.45 -7.60
CA LYS A 311 11.69 16.08 -7.43
C LYS A 311 11.71 17.09 -6.28
N ASN A 312 10.59 17.74 -5.99
CA ASN A 312 10.52 18.71 -4.89
C ASN A 312 10.60 18.03 -3.51
N LEU A 313 10.32 16.72 -3.43
CA LEU A 313 10.43 15.95 -2.19
C LEU A 313 11.88 15.59 -1.85
N GLU A 314 12.81 15.63 -2.81
CA GLU A 314 14.24 15.33 -2.58
C GLU A 314 14.91 16.41 -1.71
N GLY A 315 14.50 17.67 -1.84
CA GLY A 315 15.05 18.79 -1.07
C GLY A 315 14.39 19.03 0.30
N MET A 316 13.50 18.15 0.75
CA MET A 316 12.81 18.29 2.04
C MET A 316 13.44 17.39 3.09
N GLU A 317 13.67 17.94 4.29
CA GLU A 317 14.01 17.14 5.46
C GLU A 317 12.82 16.25 5.85
N LYS A 318 13.07 14.94 5.86
CA LYS A 318 12.03 13.92 6.02
C LYS A 318 12.56 12.65 6.68
N GLN A 319 11.67 12.00 7.42
CA GLN A 319 11.88 10.66 7.96
C GLN A 319 11.00 9.68 7.20
N ASP A 320 11.58 8.60 6.68
CA ASP A 320 10.82 7.56 5.98
C ASP A 320 9.93 6.78 6.97
N LEU A 321 8.65 6.63 6.62
CA LEU A 321 7.66 5.84 7.35
C LEU A 321 7.35 4.52 6.62
N GLY A 322 7.92 4.30 5.44
CA GLY A 322 7.66 3.18 4.56
C GLY A 322 6.39 3.35 3.74
N ALA A 323 6.17 2.44 2.80
CA ALA A 323 5.08 2.47 1.83
C ALA A 323 4.97 3.81 1.07
N GLY A 324 6.08 4.51 0.80
CA GLY A 324 6.11 5.81 0.10
C GLY A 324 5.48 6.94 0.89
N TYR A 325 5.50 6.83 2.21
CA TYR A 325 5.12 7.88 3.14
C TYR A 325 6.34 8.39 3.89
N CYS A 326 6.40 9.70 4.12
CA CYS A 326 7.43 10.28 4.97
C CYS A 326 6.78 11.25 5.96
N GLU A 327 7.34 11.34 7.16
CA GLU A 327 7.10 12.46 8.07
C GLU A 327 8.01 13.60 7.63
N LEU A 328 7.43 14.79 7.48
CA LEU A 328 8.15 15.99 7.11
C LEU A 328 8.44 16.80 8.37
N GLU A 329 9.55 17.53 8.37
CA GLU A 329 9.87 18.43 9.47
C GLU A 329 8.71 19.40 9.75
N GLN A 330 8.40 19.56 11.04
CA GLN A 330 7.42 20.52 11.51
C GLN A 330 7.96 21.93 11.27
N VAL A 331 7.50 22.56 10.18
CA VAL A 331 7.61 24.01 10.07
C VAL A 331 6.67 24.57 11.13
N ARG A 332 7.23 25.14 12.21
CA ARG A 332 6.43 25.81 13.24
C ARG A 332 5.42 26.71 12.55
N ALA A 333 4.14 26.54 12.87
CA ALA A 333 3.14 27.51 12.47
C ALA A 333 3.63 28.90 12.93
N PRO A 334 3.54 29.95 12.09
CA PRO A 334 3.86 31.29 12.54
C PRO A 334 3.08 31.56 13.83
N PRO A 335 3.67 32.27 14.82
CA PRO A 335 3.03 32.49 16.11
C PRO A 335 1.59 32.94 15.90
N GLY A 336 0.63 32.21 16.49
CA GLY A 336 -0.78 32.55 16.31
C GLY A 336 -1.02 34.01 16.69
N MET A 337 -1.98 34.67 16.02
CA MET A 337 -2.22 36.12 16.18
C MET A 337 -2.37 36.54 17.65
N LYS A 338 -2.89 35.65 18.50
CA LYS A 338 -3.03 35.85 19.95
C LYS A 338 -1.69 35.96 20.68
N ALA A 339 -0.70 35.14 20.32
CA ALA A 339 0.66 35.22 20.86
C ALA A 339 1.38 36.49 20.39
N VAL A 340 1.20 36.85 19.11
CA VAL A 340 1.71 38.13 18.55
C VAL A 340 1.07 39.32 19.27
N MET A 341 -0.24 39.27 19.53
CA MET A 341 -0.96 40.32 20.26
C MET A 341 -0.54 40.41 21.72
N MET A 342 -0.30 39.29 22.40
CA MET A 342 0.24 39.30 23.77
C MET A 342 1.65 39.90 23.83
N LEU A 343 2.53 39.57 22.89
CA LEU A 343 3.88 40.14 22.81
C LEU A 343 3.84 41.65 22.52
N ARG A 344 2.96 42.09 21.61
CA ARG A 344 2.75 43.53 21.34
C ARG A 344 2.17 44.27 22.54
N ALA A 345 1.21 43.67 23.26
CA ALA A 345 0.64 44.25 24.48
C ALA A 345 1.68 44.35 25.62
N ALA A 346 2.66 43.46 25.64
CA ALA A 346 3.81 43.51 26.54
C ALA A 346 4.94 44.46 26.06
N GLY A 347 4.72 45.25 24.99
CA GLY A 347 5.65 46.26 24.50
C GLY A 347 6.75 45.74 23.55
N TYR A 348 6.65 44.49 23.08
CA TYR A 348 7.60 43.94 22.11
C TYR A 348 7.18 44.30 20.67
N HIS A 349 8.05 45.00 19.95
CA HIS A 349 7.82 45.47 18.58
C HIS A 349 8.82 44.89 17.55
N GLY A 350 9.72 44.00 17.96
CA GLY A 350 10.70 43.35 17.08
C GLY A 350 10.18 42.13 16.32
N PRO A 351 10.95 41.60 15.35
CA PRO A 351 10.69 40.29 14.76
C PRO A 351 10.83 39.18 15.84
N VAL A 352 9.83 38.30 15.94
CA VAL A 352 9.81 37.22 16.94
C VAL A 352 10.59 36.03 16.37
N GLU A 353 11.86 35.90 16.76
CA GLU A 353 12.69 34.72 16.51
C GLU A 353 12.90 33.94 17.82
N ILE A 354 12.81 32.61 17.77
CA ILE A 354 13.01 31.75 18.95
C ILE A 354 14.31 30.99 18.76
N GLN A 355 15.32 31.28 19.60
CA GLN A 355 16.54 30.48 19.66
C GLN A 355 16.24 29.10 20.24
N THR A 356 16.75 28.05 19.59
CA THR A 356 16.74 26.69 20.10
C THR A 356 17.76 26.57 21.23
N GLU A 357 17.32 26.14 22.42
CA GLU A 357 18.24 25.73 23.48
C GLU A 357 19.00 24.48 23.02
N ILE A 358 20.27 24.66 22.66
CA ILE A 358 21.26 23.59 22.74
C ILE A 358 21.55 23.40 24.23
N ARG A 359 21.27 22.20 24.76
CA ARG A 359 21.81 21.78 26.05
C ARG A 359 23.33 21.66 25.91
N GLU A 360 24.06 22.72 26.24
CA GLU A 360 25.46 22.60 26.62
C GLU A 360 25.54 22.16 28.07
N ASP A 361 26.07 20.95 28.25
CA ASP A 361 26.47 20.41 29.54
C ASP A 361 27.46 21.38 30.22
N ARG A 362 27.13 21.80 31.44
CA ARG A 362 28.05 22.56 32.29
C ARG A 362 29.20 21.67 32.74
N GLY A 363 30.35 21.82 32.08
CA GLY A 363 31.66 21.50 32.62
C GLY A 363 32.25 22.71 33.36
N GLU A 364 32.51 22.52 34.65
CA GLU A 364 32.86 23.52 35.64
C GLU A 364 34.21 24.24 35.51
N ARG A 365 34.21 25.50 36.00
CA ARG A 365 35.20 26.15 36.88
C ARG A 365 36.61 26.46 36.31
N ARG A 366 36.94 27.77 36.29
CA ARG A 366 37.74 28.50 37.32
C ARG A 366 38.71 29.53 36.70
N TRP A 367 38.60 30.79 37.14
CA TRP A 367 39.67 31.66 37.72
C TRP A 367 39.54 33.16 37.37
N LYS A 368 39.24 33.91 38.44
CA LYS A 368 39.71 35.25 38.84
C LYS A 368 39.77 36.42 37.84
N ALA A 369 39.01 37.45 38.23
CA ALA A 369 39.26 38.85 37.93
C ALA A 369 40.67 39.30 38.35
N GLY A 370 41.29 40.09 37.48
CA GLY A 370 42.51 40.85 37.74
C GLY A 370 42.49 42.13 36.92
N SER A 371 42.30 43.23 37.63
CA SER A 371 42.46 44.63 37.21
C SER A 371 43.84 44.91 36.61
N GLY A 372 43.92 45.79 35.60
CA GLY A 372 45.19 46.43 35.24
C GLY A 372 45.24 47.08 33.86
N SER A 373 44.99 48.39 33.84
CA SER A 373 45.78 49.42 33.13
C SER A 373 46.08 49.28 31.62
N ALA A 374 45.55 50.23 30.84
CA ALA A 374 46.17 50.69 29.59
C ALA A 374 47.51 51.41 29.91
N PRO A 375 48.47 51.53 28.95
CA PRO A 375 48.37 52.62 27.97
C PRO A 375 48.94 52.36 26.56
N SER A 376 48.63 53.34 25.70
CA SER A 376 49.13 53.73 24.37
C SER A 376 50.48 53.21 23.86
N ALA A 377 50.56 52.94 22.54
CA ALA A 377 51.21 53.83 21.55
C ALA A 377 51.52 53.13 20.19
N ALA A 378 51.20 53.85 19.11
CA ALA A 378 51.99 54.10 17.88
C ALA A 378 52.58 52.96 16.99
N GLY A 379 52.50 53.20 15.67
CA GLY A 379 53.30 52.57 14.60
C GLY A 379 52.43 51.98 13.47
N GLN A 380 51.95 52.73 12.47
CA GLN A 380 52.64 53.16 11.24
C GLN A 380 53.36 52.06 10.43
N ASP A 381 52.77 51.80 9.25
CA ASP A 381 53.36 51.47 7.94
C ASP A 381 54.39 50.34 7.78
N ARG A 382 54.12 49.42 6.84
CA ARG A 382 55.01 49.17 5.70
C ARG A 382 54.37 48.32 4.58
N HIS A 383 54.76 48.72 3.38
CA HIS A 383 54.51 48.19 2.03
C HIS A 383 55.14 46.81 1.74
N GLY A 384 54.64 46.18 0.66
CA GLY A 384 55.38 45.29 -0.24
C GLY A 384 55.13 43.79 0.01
N GLU A 385 55.00 42.87 -0.94
CA GLU A 385 55.25 42.83 -2.38
C GLU A 385 54.48 41.61 -2.97
N LEU A 386 54.05 41.73 -4.23
CA LEU A 386 53.80 40.63 -5.18
C LEU A 386 55.11 40.36 -5.96
N PRO A 387 55.26 39.35 -6.84
CA PRO A 387 54.71 37.98 -6.97
C PRO A 387 55.92 36.99 -7.19
N PRO A 388 56.00 35.93 -8.06
CA PRO A 388 55.39 35.72 -9.38
C PRO A 388 54.75 34.33 -9.68
N ARG A 389 54.07 34.32 -10.82
CA ARG A 389 53.61 33.18 -11.63
C ARG A 389 54.76 32.33 -12.18
N LEU A 390 54.49 31.06 -12.53
CA LEU A 390 54.57 30.47 -13.90
C LEU A 390 54.43 28.93 -13.80
N ALA A 391 53.45 28.34 -14.48
CA ALA A 391 53.62 27.51 -15.70
C ALA A 391 53.86 26.02 -15.34
N THR A 392 53.35 24.98 -15.99
CA THR A 392 52.74 24.71 -17.31
C THR A 392 52.32 23.22 -17.28
N TYR A 393 51.18 22.80 -17.87
CA TYR A 393 51.08 21.98 -19.11
C TYR A 393 51.53 20.50 -18.92
N GLN A 394 50.97 19.43 -19.49
CA GLN A 394 50.18 19.24 -20.71
C GLN A 394 49.73 17.75 -20.81
N GLY A 395 48.46 17.50 -21.16
CA GLY A 395 47.87 16.35 -21.91
C GLY A 395 48.31 14.89 -21.67
N PRO A 396 47.87 13.96 -22.55
CA PRO A 396 46.84 14.05 -23.59
C PRO A 396 45.41 13.72 -23.13
#